data_AF-A0A1H3JQR2-F1
#
_entry.id   AF-A0A1H3JQR2-F1
#
_cell.length_a   1.000
_cell.length_b   1.000
_cell.length_c   1.000
_cell.angle_alpha   90.00
_cell.angle_beta   90.00
_cell.angle_gamma   90.00
#
_symmetry.space_group_name_H-M   'P 1'
#
loop_
_entity.id
_entity.type
_entity.pdbx_description
1 polymer ?
#
loop_
_entity_poly.entity_id
_entity_poly.type
_entity_poly.pdbx_seq_one_letter_code
_entity_poly.pdbx_strand_id
1 'polypeptide(L)'
;MLLARILRVMAHDPPSSRPPIGRMPRTLIAALLMLGVTVPSFIIRELIEAKMGSGPLAYFGWMAVPVAVTAWLAPRASYRRRDALWWFVGPGVYIFAVIAWRLAFLPYRDWAPRPDEAPRARWLRDPQHAGMWYLPRAAK
;
A
#
# COMPACT_ATOMS: atom_id res chain seq x y z
N MET A 1 -11.19 -39.96 5.14
CA MET A 1 -10.43 -39.57 3.92
C MET A 1 -11.02 -38.36 3.18
N LEU A 2 -12.35 -38.20 3.11
CA LEU A 2 -13.02 -37.06 2.45
C LEU A 2 -12.77 -35.70 3.13
N LEU A 3 -12.80 -35.66 4.48
CA LEU A 3 -12.57 -34.43 5.26
C LEU A 3 -11.15 -33.86 5.09
N ALA A 4 -10.14 -34.72 5.00
CA ALA A 4 -8.75 -34.32 4.77
C ALA A 4 -8.53 -33.76 3.35
N ARG A 5 -9.36 -34.19 2.38
CA ARG A 5 -9.35 -33.69 1.00
C ARG A 5 -10.02 -32.30 0.92
N ILE A 6 -11.11 -32.10 1.64
CA ILE A 6 -11.81 -30.80 1.73
C ILE A 6 -10.97 -29.76 2.49
N LEU A 7 -10.33 -30.16 3.59
CA LEU A 7 -9.41 -29.29 4.33
C LEU A 7 -8.15 -28.94 3.51
N ARG A 8 -7.67 -29.84 2.65
CA ARG A 8 -6.58 -29.53 1.69
C ARG A 8 -7.02 -28.56 0.60
N VAL A 9 -8.24 -28.70 0.06
CA VAL A 9 -8.76 -27.80 -0.97
C VAL A 9 -8.95 -26.38 -0.42
N MET A 10 -9.51 -26.22 0.79
CA MET A 10 -9.64 -24.89 1.42
C MET A 10 -8.29 -24.28 1.85
N ALA A 11 -7.26 -25.10 2.11
CA ALA A 11 -5.91 -24.62 2.42
C ALA A 11 -5.05 -24.32 1.16
N HIS A 12 -5.57 -24.58 -0.04
CA HIS A 12 -4.88 -24.39 -1.31
C HIS A 12 -5.69 -23.61 -2.33
N ASP A 13 -6.69 -22.84 -1.91
CA ASP A 13 -7.27 -21.85 -2.80
C ASP A 13 -6.20 -20.81 -3.13
N PRO A 14 -5.66 -20.81 -4.37
CA PRO A 14 -4.71 -19.79 -4.74
C PRO A 14 -5.43 -18.44 -4.58
N PRO A 15 -4.78 -17.39 -4.07
CA PRO A 15 -5.44 -16.10 -3.84
C PRO A 15 -6.11 -15.50 -5.09
N SER A 16 -5.89 -16.06 -6.28
CA SER A 16 -6.65 -15.86 -7.52
C SER A 16 -8.11 -16.35 -7.47
N SER A 17 -8.56 -17.06 -6.43
CA SER A 17 -9.94 -17.55 -6.31
C SER A 17 -10.91 -16.52 -5.72
N ARG A 18 -10.40 -15.40 -5.18
CA ARG A 18 -11.24 -14.34 -4.59
C ARG A 18 -11.49 -13.23 -5.60
N PRO A 19 -12.73 -12.80 -5.87
CA PRO A 19 -12.95 -11.71 -6.80
C PRO A 19 -12.21 -10.44 -6.36
N PRO A 20 -11.65 -9.64 -7.29
CA PRO A 20 -11.01 -8.38 -6.95
C PRO A 20 -12.00 -7.45 -6.25
N ILE A 21 -11.48 -6.64 -5.32
CA ILE A 21 -12.28 -5.68 -4.55
C ILE A 21 -12.95 -4.70 -5.53
N GLY A 22 -14.25 -4.51 -5.41
CA GLY A 22 -15.00 -3.54 -6.22
C GLY A 22 -14.49 -2.10 -6.04
N ARG A 23 -14.85 -1.19 -6.95
CA ARG A 23 -14.37 0.20 -6.93
C ARG A 23 -14.63 0.91 -5.60
N MET A 24 -15.84 0.78 -5.04
CA MET A 24 -16.24 1.44 -3.79
C MET A 24 -15.38 1.02 -2.59
N PRO A 25 -15.25 -0.28 -2.24
CA PRO A 25 -14.39 -0.69 -1.14
C PRO A 25 -12.90 -0.36 -1.37
N ARG A 26 -12.41 -0.38 -2.62
CA ARG A 26 -11.04 0.07 -2.94
C ARG A 26 -10.84 1.55 -2.60
N THR A 27 -11.78 2.41 -3.00
CA THR A 27 -11.75 3.85 -2.70
C THR A 27 -11.82 4.10 -1.20
N LEU A 28 -12.69 3.39 -0.48
CA LEU A 28 -12.81 3.53 0.98
C LEU A 28 -11.51 3.15 1.69
N ILE A 29 -10.89 2.02 1.34
CA ILE A 29 -9.61 1.61 1.95
C ILE A 29 -8.52 2.64 1.64
N ALA A 30 -8.42 3.11 0.40
CA ALA A 30 -7.44 4.13 0.02
C ALA A 30 -7.67 5.45 0.79
N ALA A 31 -8.93 5.89 0.91
CA ALA A 31 -9.30 7.09 1.66
C ALA A 31 -8.98 6.94 3.16
N LEU A 32 -9.26 5.77 3.76
CA LEU A 32 -8.91 5.49 5.16
C LEU A 32 -7.40 5.49 5.40
N LEU A 33 -6.61 4.97 4.46
CA LEU A 33 -5.14 5.05 4.53
C LEU A 33 -4.64 6.50 4.45
N MET A 34 -5.23 7.30 3.57
CA MET A 34 -4.93 8.74 3.49
C MET A 34 -5.26 9.45 4.79
N LEU A 35 -6.49 9.29 5.28
CA LEU A 35 -6.94 9.92 6.53
C LEU A 35 -6.11 9.46 7.73
N GLY A 36 -5.80 8.16 7.81
CA GLY A 36 -4.98 7.58 8.88
C GLY A 36 -3.54 8.11 8.93
N VAL A 37 -3.06 8.75 7.86
CA VAL A 37 -1.77 9.46 7.84
C VAL A 37 -1.97 10.95 8.03
N THR A 38 -2.88 11.57 7.29
CA THR A 38 -3.13 13.01 7.28
C THR A 38 -3.59 13.54 8.65
N VAL A 39 -4.52 12.85 9.31
CA VAL A 39 -5.06 13.29 10.61
C VAL A 39 -3.99 13.34 11.70
N PRO A 40 -3.21 12.27 11.98
CA PRO A 40 -2.17 12.34 12.99
C PRO A 40 -1.05 13.34 12.62
N SER A 41 -0.80 13.55 11.32
CA SER A 41 0.16 14.56 10.86
C SER A 41 -0.26 15.98 11.24
N PHE A 42 -1.56 16.31 11.06
CA PHE A 42 -2.11 17.60 11.47
C PHE A 42 -2.04 17.74 12.98
N ILE A 43 -2.45 16.71 13.74
CA ILE A 43 -2.39 16.74 15.21
C ILE A 43 -0.96 17.03 15.69
N ILE A 44 0.06 16.35 15.16
CA ILE A 44 1.46 16.58 15.53
C ILE A 44 1.89 18.01 15.21
N ARG A 45 1.54 18.50 14.03
CA ARG A 45 1.84 19.88 13.63
C ARG A 45 1.23 20.88 14.61
N GLU A 46 -0.07 20.77 14.88
CA GLU A 46 -0.78 21.68 15.79
C GLU A 46 -0.20 21.62 17.21
N LEU A 47 0.18 20.43 17.70
CA LEU A 47 0.83 20.29 19.00
C LEU A 47 2.21 20.97 19.07
N ILE A 48 2.98 20.93 17.97
CA ILE A 48 4.26 21.63 17.88
C ILE A 48 4.04 23.13 17.80
N GLU A 49 3.13 23.61 16.96
CA GLU A 49 2.80 25.03 16.83
C GLU A 49 2.31 25.62 18.15
N ALA A 50 1.42 24.91 18.86
CA ALA A 50 0.91 25.32 20.16
C ALA A 50 2.00 25.45 21.23
N LYS A 51 3.10 24.69 21.13
CA LYS A 51 4.17 24.66 22.14
C LYS A 51 5.36 25.55 21.79
N MET A 52 5.71 25.64 20.50
CA MET A 52 6.97 26.24 20.03
C MET A 52 6.74 27.43 19.10
N GLY A 53 5.48 27.77 18.79
CA GLY A 53 5.13 28.75 17.78
C GLY A 53 5.19 28.19 16.37
N SER A 54 4.76 29.00 15.41
CA SER A 54 4.86 28.66 13.99
C SER A 54 6.32 28.69 13.54
N GLY A 55 6.73 27.69 12.74
CA GLY A 55 8.10 27.64 12.24
C GLY A 55 8.48 26.31 11.58
N PRO A 56 9.76 26.15 11.20
CA PRO A 56 10.25 24.97 10.49
C PRO A 56 9.99 23.64 11.22
N LEU A 57 10.03 23.65 12.55
CA LEU A 57 9.75 22.44 13.35
C LEU A 57 8.32 21.92 13.16
N ALA A 58 7.32 22.80 13.09
CA ALA A 58 5.95 22.42 12.81
C ALA A 58 5.80 21.83 11.39
N TYR A 59 6.50 22.43 10.42
CA TYR A 59 6.55 21.94 9.05
C TYR A 59 7.16 20.53 8.94
N PHE A 60 8.28 20.28 9.62
CA PHE A 60 8.87 18.94 9.66
C PHE A 60 8.03 17.95 10.47
N GLY A 61 7.36 18.41 11.53
CA GLY A 61 6.42 17.61 12.33
C GLY A 61 5.27 17.05 11.49
N TRP A 62 4.68 17.88 10.62
CA TRP A 62 3.71 17.45 9.63
C TRP A 62 4.22 16.33 8.72
N MET A 63 5.50 16.36 8.34
CA MET A 63 6.10 15.37 7.43
C MET A 63 6.50 14.05 8.10
N ALA A 64 6.65 14.02 9.43
CA ALA A 64 7.21 12.87 10.14
C ALA A 64 6.42 11.57 9.90
N VAL A 65 5.10 11.63 10.11
CA VAL A 65 4.20 10.48 9.91
C VAL A 65 4.14 10.04 8.44
N PRO A 66 3.87 10.93 7.46
CA PRO A 66 3.74 10.51 6.07
C PRO A 66 5.04 9.94 5.51
N VAL A 67 6.21 10.50 5.87
CA VAL A 67 7.51 9.95 5.49
C VAL A 67 7.69 8.54 6.06
N ALA A 68 7.46 8.36 7.36
CA ALA A 68 7.63 7.06 8.01
C ALA A 68 6.69 5.99 7.44
N VAL A 69 5.41 6.33 7.28
CA VAL A 69 4.39 5.42 6.75
C VAL A 69 4.65 5.11 5.28
N THR A 70 5.01 6.11 4.46
CA THR A 70 5.40 5.90 3.06
C THR A 70 6.60 4.97 2.97
N ALA A 71 7.65 5.20 3.76
CA ALA A 71 8.85 4.34 3.74
C ALA A 71 8.52 2.89 4.11
N TRP A 72 7.58 2.67 5.02
CA TRP A 72 7.14 1.34 5.43
C TRP A 72 6.25 0.65 4.39
N LEU A 73 5.34 1.40 3.76
CA LEU A 73 4.33 0.87 2.85
C LEU A 73 4.80 0.77 1.39
N ALA A 74 5.67 1.67 0.94
CA ALA A 74 6.16 1.74 -0.43
C ALA A 74 6.62 0.38 -1.00
N PRO A 75 7.40 -0.46 -0.28
CA PRO A 75 7.82 -1.76 -0.79
C PRO A 75 6.69 -2.69 -1.21
N ARG A 76 5.51 -2.59 -0.57
CA ARG A 76 4.35 -3.44 -0.86
C ARG A 76 3.62 -3.02 -2.14
N ALA A 77 3.76 -1.76 -2.54
CA ALA A 77 3.15 -1.15 -3.72
C ALA A 77 4.13 -1.01 -4.90
N SER A 78 5.23 -1.76 -4.88
CA SER A 78 6.28 -1.67 -5.90
C SER A 78 6.96 -0.28 -5.97
N TYR A 79 7.08 0.44 -4.83
CA TYR A 79 7.97 1.61 -4.61
C TYR A 79 9.12 1.34 -3.62
N ARG A 80 10.25 2.05 -3.76
CA ARG A 80 11.40 1.91 -2.83
C ARG A 80 11.15 2.70 -1.55
N ARG A 81 11.75 2.29 -0.43
CA ARG A 81 11.65 3.04 0.84
C ARG A 81 12.13 4.48 0.71
N ARG A 82 13.19 4.70 -0.09
CA ARG A 82 13.76 6.03 -0.39
C ARG A 82 12.79 6.96 -1.12
N ASP A 83 11.75 6.43 -1.76
CA ASP A 83 10.76 7.24 -2.44
C ASP A 83 9.89 8.02 -1.42
N ALA A 84 9.99 7.71 -0.13
CA ALA A 84 9.44 8.57 0.93
C ALA A 84 10.09 9.96 0.99
N LEU A 85 11.30 10.13 0.45
CA LEU A 85 11.97 11.44 0.41
C LEU A 85 11.26 12.45 -0.49
N TRP A 86 10.38 12.00 -1.39
CA TRP A 86 9.56 12.87 -2.21
C TRP A 86 8.62 13.78 -1.42
N TRP A 87 8.34 13.46 -0.15
CA TRP A 87 7.62 14.37 0.75
C TRP A 87 8.35 15.69 0.97
N PHE A 88 9.68 15.71 0.91
CA PHE A 88 10.48 16.93 1.08
C PHE A 88 10.57 17.78 -0.20
N VAL A 89 10.22 17.21 -1.36
CA VAL A 89 10.37 17.87 -2.68
C VAL A 89 9.01 18.28 -3.26
N GLY A 90 7.90 17.90 -2.61
CA GLY A 90 6.54 18.28 -3.02
C GLY A 90 5.62 17.13 -3.45
N PRO A 91 6.04 16.14 -4.28
CA PRO A 91 5.11 15.14 -4.82
C PRO A 91 4.73 14.03 -3.83
N GLY A 92 5.14 14.11 -2.56
CA GLY A 92 4.88 13.08 -1.55
C GLY A 92 3.41 12.69 -1.38
N VAL A 93 2.50 13.67 -1.36
CA VAL A 93 1.05 13.42 -1.24
C VAL A 93 0.53 12.58 -2.42
N TYR A 94 0.92 12.93 -3.64
CA TYR A 94 0.53 12.20 -4.86
C TYR A 94 1.07 10.77 -4.84
N ILE A 95 2.36 10.61 -4.52
CA ILE A 95 3.00 9.29 -4.45
C ILE A 95 2.34 8.42 -3.39
N PHE A 96 2.03 8.99 -2.22
CA PHE A 96 1.35 8.26 -1.16
C PHE A 96 -0.08 7.87 -1.56
N ALA A 97 -0.82 8.73 -2.25
CA ALA A 97 -2.14 8.39 -2.79
C ALA A 97 -2.07 7.22 -3.79
N VAL A 98 -1.07 7.21 -4.69
CA VAL A 98 -0.83 6.08 -5.59
C VAL A 98 -0.50 4.80 -4.80
N ILE A 99 0.34 4.88 -3.76
CA ILE A 99 0.65 3.75 -2.89
C ILE A 99 -0.61 3.24 -2.19
N ALA A 100 -1.43 4.10 -1.60
CA ALA A 100 -2.67 3.74 -0.94
C ALA A 100 -3.65 3.04 -1.89
N TRP A 101 -3.80 3.57 -3.11
CA TRP A 101 -4.62 2.97 -4.17
C TRP A 101 -4.15 1.57 -4.59
N ARG A 102 -2.83 1.37 -4.65
CA ARG A 102 -2.21 0.07 -4.93
C ARG A 102 -2.43 -0.91 -3.78
N LEU A 103 -2.21 -0.48 -2.53
CA LEU A 103 -2.40 -1.32 -1.36
C LEU A 103 -3.85 -1.80 -1.20
N ALA A 104 -4.81 -0.93 -1.52
CA ALA A 104 -6.24 -1.23 -1.47
C ALA A 104 -6.67 -2.34 -2.44
N PHE A 105 -5.81 -2.71 -3.40
CA PHE A 105 -6.10 -3.75 -4.39
C PHE A 105 -5.34 -5.06 -4.19
N LEU A 106 -4.44 -5.11 -3.20
CA LEU A 106 -3.70 -6.34 -2.90
C LEU A 106 -4.67 -7.49 -2.54
N PRO A 107 -4.35 -8.75 -2.94
CA PRO A 107 -3.10 -9.19 -3.55
C PRO A 107 -3.02 -8.98 -5.07
N TYR A 108 -4.07 -8.47 -5.70
CA TYR A 108 -4.10 -8.18 -7.13
C TYR A 108 -3.33 -6.90 -7.43
N ARG A 109 -2.49 -6.95 -8.47
CA ARG A 109 -1.72 -5.79 -8.89
C ARG A 109 -2.07 -5.45 -10.33
N ASP A 110 -2.70 -4.30 -10.53
CA ASP A 110 -2.95 -3.69 -11.83
C ASP A 110 -1.74 -2.88 -12.33
N TRP A 111 -0.59 -2.98 -11.65
CA TRP A 111 0.68 -2.34 -12.02
C TRP A 111 1.79 -3.36 -12.22
N ALA A 112 2.75 -3.01 -13.08
CA ALA A 112 3.92 -3.84 -13.33
C ALA A 112 4.81 -3.98 -12.08
N PRO A 113 5.37 -5.18 -11.81
CA PRO A 113 6.36 -5.36 -10.77
C PRO A 113 7.63 -4.58 -11.10
N ARG A 114 8.41 -4.24 -10.08
CA ARG A 114 9.74 -3.67 -10.30
C ARG A 114 10.68 -4.68 -10.97
N PRO A 115 11.78 -4.23 -11.59
CA PRO A 115 12.79 -5.13 -12.14
C PRO A 115 13.31 -6.19 -11.16
N ASP A 116 13.47 -5.86 -9.87
CA ASP A 116 13.89 -6.78 -8.81
C ASP A 116 12.75 -7.70 -8.29
N GLU A 117 11.50 -7.32 -8.55
CA GLU A 117 10.32 -8.13 -8.24
C GLU A 117 9.93 -9.05 -9.42
N ALA A 118 10.31 -8.69 -10.66
CA ALA A 118 9.89 -9.35 -11.89
C ALA A 118 10.18 -10.87 -11.94
N PRO A 119 11.33 -11.40 -11.48
CA PRO A 119 11.59 -12.83 -11.50
C PRO A 119 10.64 -13.66 -10.62
N ARG A 120 10.02 -13.01 -9.62
CA ARG A 120 9.09 -13.66 -8.67
C ARG A 120 7.63 -13.36 -8.99
N ALA A 121 7.37 -12.37 -9.85
CA ALA A 121 6.02 -11.98 -10.23
C ALA A 121 5.43 -12.99 -11.20
N ARG A 122 4.15 -13.31 -11.01
CA ARG A 122 3.38 -14.16 -11.92
C ARG A 122 2.33 -13.32 -12.61
N TRP A 123 2.28 -13.42 -13.93
CA TRP A 123 1.20 -12.85 -14.72
C TRP A 123 -0.01 -13.79 -14.69
N LEU A 124 -1.15 -13.28 -14.25
CA LEU A 124 -2.39 -14.05 -14.23
C LEU A 124 -2.97 -14.13 -15.65
N ARG A 125 -3.17 -15.36 -16.13
CA ARG A 125 -3.79 -15.66 -17.45
C ARG A 125 -5.24 -16.13 -17.35
N ASP A 126 -5.74 -16.32 -16.14
CA ASP A 126 -7.13 -16.72 -15.93
C ASP A 126 -8.09 -15.66 -16.47
N PRO A 127 -9.19 -16.02 -17.16
CA PRO A 127 -10.13 -15.05 -17.72
C PRO A 127 -10.66 -14.02 -16.71
N GLN A 128 -10.77 -14.36 -15.43
CA GLN A 128 -11.29 -13.46 -14.40
C GLN A 128 -10.27 -12.42 -13.92
N HIS A 129 -8.96 -12.69 -14.10
CA HIS A 129 -7.87 -11.82 -13.63
C HIS A 129 -6.80 -11.54 -14.69
N ALA A 130 -7.14 -11.78 -15.96
CA ALA A 130 -6.27 -11.51 -17.09
C ALA A 130 -5.82 -10.04 -17.06
N GLY A 131 -4.52 -9.81 -17.19
CA GLY A 131 -3.96 -8.46 -17.11
C GLY A 131 -3.37 -8.08 -15.75
N MET A 132 -3.57 -8.91 -14.71
CA MET A 132 -3.09 -8.62 -13.36
C MET A 132 -1.80 -9.36 -13.02
N TRP A 133 -0.94 -8.69 -12.24
CA TRP A 133 0.24 -9.27 -11.63
C TRP A 133 -0.09 -9.80 -10.24
N TYR A 134 0.52 -10.93 -9.90
CA TYR A 134 0.49 -11.49 -8.56
C TYR A 134 1.92 -11.70 -8.07
N LEU A 135 2.23 -11.23 -6.86
CA LEU A 135 3.49 -11.53 -6.21
C LEU A 135 3.23 -12.53 -5.08
N PRO A 136 3.66 -13.80 -5.20
CA PRO A 136 3.58 -14.76 -4.12
C PRO A 136 4.32 -14.21 -2.91
N ARG A 137 3.70 -14.28 -1.73
CA ARG A 137 4.40 -13.94 -0.48
C ARG A 137 5.57 -14.91 -0.37
N ALA A 138 6.80 -14.40 -0.28
CA ALA A 138 7.96 -15.26 -0.03
C ALA A 138 7.65 -16.09 1.23
N ALA A 139 7.79 -17.41 1.13
CA ALA A 139 7.81 -18.27 2.30
C ALA A 139 8.89 -17.71 3.22
N LYS A 140 8.48 -17.27 4.41
CA LYS A 140 9.43 -16.86 5.46
C LYS A 140 10.13 -18.09 5.99
#